data_AF-A0A087KIE5-F1
#
_entry.id   AF-A0A087KIE5-F1
#
_cell.length_a   1.000
_cell.length_b   1.000
_cell.length_c   1.000
_cell.angle_alpha   90.00
_cell.angle_beta   90.00
_cell.angle_gamma   90.00
#
_symmetry.space_group_name_H-M   'P 1'
#
loop_
_entity.id
_entity.type
_entity.pdbx_description
1 polymer ?
#
loop_
_entity_poly.entity_id
_entity_poly.type
_entity_poly.pdbx_seq_one_letter_code
_entity_poly.pdbx_strand_id
1 'polypeptide(L)' 'MNSFEYLRLSRFDVVFLAKNCNNETIQCHFHTNALNECDAAFIFGQHNQNNDYAILRVEQLN' A
#
# COMPACT_ATOMS: atom_id res chain seq x y z
N MET A 1 17.48 -18.84 -24.46
CA MET A 1 16.07 -18.49 -24.19
C MET A 1 15.98 -18.20 -22.70
N ASN A 2 15.88 -16.92 -22.33
CA ASN A 2 15.68 -16.54 -20.93
C ASN A 2 14.22 -16.85 -20.58
N SER A 3 14.01 -17.81 -19.71
CA SER A 3 12.70 -18.04 -19.09
C SER A 3 12.33 -16.80 -18.30
N PHE A 4 11.26 -16.12 -18.69
CA PHE A 4 10.53 -15.24 -17.79
C PHE A 4 9.93 -16.14 -16.71
N GLU A 5 10.73 -16.45 -15.69
CA GLU A 5 10.23 -17.03 -14.46
C GLU A 5 9.25 -16.01 -13.89
N TYR A 6 7.98 -16.41 -13.91
CA TYR A 6 6.83 -15.69 -13.38
C TYR A 6 7.22 -14.84 -12.18
N LEU A 7 7.02 -13.51 -12.26
CA LEU A 7 6.99 -12.64 -11.09
C LEU A 7 5.99 -13.25 -10.13
N ARG A 8 6.47 -13.97 -9.12
CA ARG A 8 5.64 -14.43 -8.02
C ARG A 8 5.17 -13.16 -7.35
N LEU A 9 3.94 -12.73 -7.65
CA LEU A 9 3.22 -11.68 -6.94
C LEU A 9 2.91 -12.20 -5.53
N SER A 10 3.96 -12.49 -4.77
CA SER A 10 3.89 -12.81 -3.35
C SER A 10 3.27 -11.58 -2.73
N ARG A 11 2.02 -11.66 -2.30
CA ARG A 11 1.38 -10.55 -1.61
C ARG A 11 2.11 -10.37 -0.28
N PHE A 12 2.38 -9.12 0.06
CA PHE A 12 3.08 -8.75 1.28
C PHE A 12 2.27 -7.71 2.05
N ASP A 13 2.51 -7.66 3.35
CA ASP A 13 1.84 -6.70 4.23
C ASP A 13 2.60 -5.38 4.24
N VAL A 14 1.85 -4.32 3.95
CA VAL A 14 2.31 -2.95 3.97
C VAL A 14 1.55 -2.20 5.04
N VAL A 15 2.26 -1.34 5.76
CA VAL A 15 1.69 -0.45 6.75
C VAL A 15 1.73 0.97 6.20
N PHE A 16 0.55 1.57 6.04
CA PHE A 16 0.39 2.97 5.71
C PHE A 16 0.19 3.77 7.00
N LEU A 17 1.01 4.80 7.20
CA LEU A 17 0.68 5.87 8.13
C LEU A 17 -0.10 6.92 7.33
N ALA A 18 -1.38 7.06 7.65
CA ALA A 18 -2.28 7.97 6.97
C ALA A 18 -2.86 9.00 7.96
N LYS A 19 -3.24 10.16 7.44
CA LYS A 19 -3.95 11.20 8.19
C LYS A 19 -5.40 11.23 7.74
N ASN A 20 -6.34 11.14 8.68
CA ASN A 20 -7.77 11.23 8.38
C ASN A 20 -8.26 12.70 8.31
N CYS A 21 -9.52 12.90 7.95
CA CYS A 21 -10.18 14.21 7.93
C CYS A 21 -10.22 14.93 9.29
N ASN A 22 -10.10 14.20 10.40
CA ASN A 22 -10.00 14.76 11.75
C ASN A 22 -8.55 15.14 12.13
N ASN A 23 -7.61 15.07 11.19
CA ASN A 23 -6.20 15.38 11.38
C ASN A 23 -5.48 14.38 12.33
N GLU A 24 -6.05 13.19 12.54
CA GLU A 24 -5.49 12.13 13.35
C GLU A 24 -4.62 11.21 12.48
N THR A 25 -3.46 10.82 13.02
CA THR A 25 -2.60 9.82 12.38
C THR A 25 -3.10 8.44 12.71
N ILE A 26 -3.40 7.65 11.68
CA ILE A 26 -3.84 6.26 11.79
C ILE A 26 -2.87 5.35 11.06
N GLN A 27 -2.81 4.10 11.52
CA GLN A 27 -2.03 3.05 10.91
C GLN A 27 -2.96 2.10 10.17
N CYS A 28 -2.76 1.92 8.88
CA CYS A 28 -3.56 1.05 8.03
C CYS A 28 -2.71 -0.10 7.50
N HIS A 29 -3.13 -1.32 7.77
CA HIS A 29 -2.50 -2.51 7.20
C HIS A 29 -3.16 -2.84 5.86
N PHE A 30 -2.34 -3.09 4.84
CA PHE A 30 -2.81 -3.38 3.50
C PHE A 30 -1.99 -4.51 2.88
N HIS A 31 -2.71 -5.53 2.44
CA HIS A 31 -2.11 -6.69 1.81
C HIS A 31 -2.09 -6.49 0.30
N THR A 32 -0.91 -6.26 -0.27
CA THR A 32 -0.76 -5.88 -1.68
C THR A 32 0.35 -6.65 -2.38
N ASN A 33 0.28 -6.66 -3.70
CA ASN A 33 1.33 -7.15 -4.59
C ASN A 33 1.99 -6.00 -5.37
N ALA A 34 1.87 -4.77 -4.88
CA ALA A 34 2.47 -3.59 -5.46
C ALA A 34 3.98 -3.79 -5.67
N LEU A 35 4.54 -3.16 -6.71
CA LEU A 35 5.97 -3.28 -7.01
C LEU A 35 6.83 -2.27 -6.26
N ASN A 36 6.22 -1.20 -5.73
CA ASN A 36 6.86 -0.13 -4.97
C ASN A 36 5.83 0.60 -4.08
N GLU A 37 6.33 1.54 -3.26
CA GLU A 37 5.53 2.32 -2.31
C GLU A 37 4.46 3.20 -2.98
N CYS A 38 4.75 3.78 -4.15
CA CYS A 38 3.81 4.61 -4.90
C CYS A 38 2.64 3.79 -5.46
N ASP A 39 2.94 2.61 -6.03
CA ASP A 39 1.93 1.68 -6.51
C ASP A 39 1.06 1.19 -5.34
N ALA A 40 1.68 0.90 -4.19
CA ALA A 40 0.96 0.50 -2.98
C ALA A 40 0.01 1.60 -2.51
N ALA A 41 0.49 2.84 -2.45
CA ALA A 41 -0.30 4.02 -2.08
C ALA A 41 -1.46 4.26 -3.05
N PHE A 42 -1.22 4.13 -4.36
CA PHE A 42 -2.24 4.27 -5.38
C PHE A 42 -3.33 3.21 -5.25
N ILE A 43 -2.94 1.92 -5.15
CA ILE A 43 -3.89 0.81 -4.99
C ILE A 43 -4.67 0.97 -3.68
N PHE A 44 -4.02 1.39 -2.59
CA PHE A 44 -4.69 1.67 -1.32
C PHE A 44 -5.76 2.76 -1.46
N GLY A 45 -5.45 3.86 -2.16
CA GLY A 45 -6.41 4.92 -2.45
C GLY A 45 -7.59 4.45 -3.30
N GLN A 46 -7.33 3.61 -4.31
CA GLN A 46 -8.40 3.00 -5.13
C GLN A 46 -9.33 2.09 -4.31
N HIS A 47 -8.81 1.40 -3.29
CA HIS A 47 -9.61 0.58 -2.39
C HIS A 47 -10.36 1.39 -1.31
N ASN A 48 -9.93 2.63 -1.04
CA ASN A 48 -10.45 3.48 0.02
C ASN A 48 -11.04 4.80 -0.51
N GLN A 49 -11.62 4.80 -1.71
CA GLN A 49 -12.12 6.02 -2.38
C GLN A 49 -13.15 6.83 -1.57
N ASN A 50 -13.86 6.20 -0.63
CA ASN A 50 -14.86 6.86 0.21
C ASN A 50 -14.27 7.42 1.52
N ASN A 51 -12.97 7.23 1.76
CA ASN A 51 -12.31 7.70 2.96
C ASN A 51 -11.28 8.76 2.60
N ASP A 52 -11.40 9.94 3.21
CA ASP A 52 -10.41 11.01 3.08
C ASP A 52 -9.17 10.68 3.92
N TYR A 53 -8.21 10.01 3.28
CA TYR A 53 -6.90 9.71 3.85
C TYR A 53 -5.78 10.37 3.05
N ALA A 54 -4.86 11.04 3.75
CA ALA A 54 -3.59 11.48 3.19
C ALA A 54 -2.48 10.52 3.65
N ILE A 55 -1.89 9.77 2.71
CA ILE A 55 -0.78 8.86 3.04
C ILE A 55 0.48 9.69 3.32
N LEU A 56 1.05 9.53 4.51
CA LEU A 56 2.27 10.20 4.94
C LEU A 56 3.50 9.33 4.74
N ARG A 57 3.36 8.01 4.96
CA ARG A 57 4.47 7.06 4.83
C ARG A 57 3.95 5.65 4.54
N VAL A 58 4.76 4.89 3.82
CA VAL A 58 4.56 3.48 3.52
C VAL A 58 5.72 2.69 4.15
N GLU A 59 5.43 1.67 4.94
CA GLU A 59 6.45 0.79 5.54
C GLU A 59 6.15 -0.66 5.17
N GLN A 60 7.15 -1.38 4.68
CA GLN A 60 7.06 -2.82 4.44
C GLN A 60 7.32 -3.57 5.76
N LEU A 61 6.44 -4.50 6.11
CA LEU A 61 6.70 -5.44 7.19
C LEU A 61 7.49 -6.63 6.63
N ASN A 62 8.69 -6.86 7.19
CA ASN A 62 9.52 -8.04 6.91
C ASN A 62 9.11 -9.24 7.76
#